data_AF-A0A914H305-F1
#
_entry.id   AF-A0A914H305-F1
#
_cell.length_a   1.000
_cell.length_b   1.000
_cell.length_c   1.000
_cell.angle_alpha   90.00
_cell.angle_beta   90.00
_cell.angle_gamma   90.00
#
_symmetry.space_group_name_H-M   'P 1'
#
loop_
_entity.id
_entity.type
_entity.pdbx_description
1 polymer ?
#
loop_
_entity_poly.entity_id
_entity_poly.type
_entity_poly.pdbx_seq_one_letter_code
_entity_poly.pdbx_strand_id
1 'polypeptide(L)'
;MQAMTGWLHMPRGDGHPKVLECDFSPTELEGLIRAFATATGPVNFVVTFCNCSDGIVPFKLANVLTGERFKFRRLDVDKWRLVRCPSERDEAEWAVWEAEAAGTFDAHEGPENE
;
A
#
# COMPACT_ATOMS: atom_id res chain seq x y z
N MET A 1 -4.52 11.24 -15.65
CA MET A 1 -4.45 10.75 -14.25
C MET A 1 -5.41 11.55 -13.35
N GLN A 2 -6.71 11.21 -13.31
CA GLN A 2 -7.70 11.81 -12.39
C GLN A 2 -8.53 10.75 -11.62
N ALA A 3 -8.28 9.45 -11.85
CA ALA A 3 -9.12 8.37 -11.32
C ALA A 3 -8.72 7.86 -9.91
N MET A 4 -7.47 8.12 -9.47
CA MET A 4 -7.00 7.62 -8.16
C MET A 4 -7.56 8.44 -6.99
N THR A 5 -7.79 9.73 -7.17
CA THR A 5 -8.20 10.65 -6.09
C THR A 5 -9.55 10.25 -5.49
N GLY A 6 -10.54 9.87 -6.31
CA GLY A 6 -11.82 9.36 -5.81
C GLY A 6 -11.69 8.01 -5.08
N TRP A 7 -10.82 7.13 -5.57
CA TRP A 7 -10.62 5.80 -5.00
C TRP A 7 -9.91 5.85 -3.64
N LEU A 8 -8.96 6.77 -3.45
CA LEU A 8 -8.16 6.90 -2.22
C LEU A 8 -8.92 7.52 -1.04
N HIS A 9 -10.01 8.25 -1.27
CA HIS A 9 -10.73 8.97 -0.22
C HIS A 9 -11.99 8.28 0.30
N MET A 10 -12.41 7.18 -0.33
CA MET A 10 -13.57 6.41 0.13
C MET A 10 -13.11 5.20 0.95
N PRO A 11 -13.52 5.06 2.23
CA PRO A 11 -13.32 3.81 2.95
C PRO A 11 -14.08 2.67 2.27
N ARG A 12 -13.57 1.44 2.35
CA ARG A 12 -14.34 0.26 1.94
C ARG A 12 -15.37 -0.05 3.02
N GLY A 13 -16.58 -0.45 2.59
CA GLY A 13 -17.67 -0.77 3.51
C GLY A 13 -17.44 -2.04 4.36
N ASP A 14 -16.51 -2.90 3.97
CA ASP A 14 -16.17 -4.15 4.66
C ASP A 14 -14.99 -4.03 5.63
N GLY A 15 -14.43 -2.82 5.84
CA GLY A 15 -13.31 -2.59 6.75
C GLY A 15 -11.93 -3.01 6.22
N HIS A 16 -11.89 -3.82 5.16
CA HIS A 16 -10.66 -4.25 4.50
C HIS A 16 -9.91 -3.09 3.84
N PRO A 17 -8.58 -3.15 3.76
CA PRO A 17 -7.81 -2.20 2.97
C PRO A 17 -8.15 -2.32 1.49
N LYS A 18 -8.14 -1.19 0.81
CA LYS A 18 -8.14 -1.18 -0.65
C LYS A 18 -6.78 -1.64 -1.17
N VAL A 19 -6.75 -2.51 -2.17
CA VAL A 19 -5.50 -3.02 -2.74
C VAL A 19 -5.37 -2.52 -4.19
N LEU A 20 -4.19 -2.01 -4.54
CA LEU A 20 -3.85 -1.58 -5.89
C LEU A 20 -2.41 -1.99 -6.22
N GLU A 21 -2.19 -2.44 -7.45
CA GLU A 21 -0.85 -2.59 -8.04
C GLU A 21 -0.73 -1.62 -9.23
N CYS A 22 0.39 -0.90 -9.32
CA CYS A 22 0.66 0.01 -10.43
C CYS A 22 2.17 0.24 -10.64
N ASP A 23 2.54 0.84 -11.77
CA ASP A 23 3.91 1.27 -12.02
C ASP A 23 4.32 2.41 -11.08
N PHE A 24 5.61 2.46 -10.75
CA PHE A 24 6.15 3.51 -9.91
C PHE A 24 6.15 4.87 -10.62
N SER A 25 5.48 5.84 -9.99
CA SER A 25 5.52 7.24 -10.38
C SER A 25 5.93 8.10 -9.17
N PRO A 26 7.05 8.83 -9.25
CA PRO A 26 7.47 9.76 -8.19
C PRO A 26 6.37 10.79 -7.87
N THR A 27 5.66 11.26 -8.91
CA THR A 27 4.56 12.21 -8.80
C THR A 27 3.39 11.63 -8.02
N GLU A 28 3.06 10.36 -8.23
CA GLU A 28 1.99 9.69 -7.49
C GLU A 28 2.37 9.48 -6.02
N LEU A 29 3.61 9.07 -5.74
CA LEU A 29 4.10 8.91 -4.38
C LEU A 29 4.06 10.25 -3.60
N GLU A 30 4.51 11.36 -4.20
CA GLU A 30 4.43 12.69 -3.58
C GLU A 30 2.96 13.09 -3.31
N GLY A 31 2.08 12.84 -4.28
CA GLY A 31 0.64 13.09 -4.14
C GLY A 31 0.04 12.33 -2.95
N LEU A 32 0.41 11.06 -2.78
CA LEU A 32 -0.04 10.22 -1.68
C LEU A 32 0.49 10.69 -0.31
N ILE A 33 1.77 11.08 -0.24
CA ILE A 33 2.36 11.65 0.99
C ILE A 33 1.61 12.92 1.40
N ARG A 34 1.36 13.83 0.44
CA ARG A 34 0.63 15.07 0.69
C ARG A 34 -0.80 14.78 1.14
N ALA A 35 -1.51 13.91 0.43
CA ALA A 35 -2.88 13.52 0.76
C ALA A 35 -2.99 12.88 2.14
N PHE A 36 -2.01 12.06 2.53
CA PHE A 36 -1.94 11.48 3.87
C PHE A 36 -1.73 12.55 4.95
N ALA A 37 -0.81 13.51 4.73
CA ALA A 37 -0.51 14.56 5.68
C ALA A 37 -1.70 15.52 5.91
N THR A 38 -2.52 15.76 4.89
CA THR A 38 -3.71 16.64 4.99
C THR A 38 -5.00 15.89 5.26
N ALA A 39 -4.96 14.57 5.47
CA ALA A 39 -6.16 13.78 5.71
C ALA A 39 -6.77 14.12 7.07
N THR A 40 -8.10 14.22 7.11
CA THR A 40 -8.90 14.46 8.31
C THR A 40 -9.78 13.27 8.70
N GLY A 41 -9.81 12.22 7.88
CA GLY A 41 -10.55 10.99 8.12
C GLY A 41 -9.72 9.75 7.79
N PRO A 42 -10.00 8.62 8.45
CA PRO A 42 -9.26 7.39 8.26
C PRO A 42 -9.60 6.73 6.92
N VAL A 43 -8.59 6.17 6.24
CA VAL A 43 -8.75 5.37 5.03
C VAL A 43 -7.66 4.30 4.98
N ASN A 44 -8.04 3.05 4.72
CA ASN A 44 -7.11 1.92 4.69
C ASN A 44 -6.79 1.52 3.25
N PHE A 45 -5.51 1.46 2.90
CA PHE A 45 -5.08 0.94 1.61
C PHE A 45 -3.67 0.36 1.62
N VAL A 46 -3.44 -0.53 0.67
CA VAL A 46 -2.15 -1.13 0.31
C VAL A 46 -1.94 -0.87 -1.18
N VAL A 47 -0.86 -0.18 -1.53
CA VAL A 47 -0.42 0.00 -2.91
C VAL A 47 0.92 -0.70 -3.11
N THR A 48 1.00 -1.53 -4.13
CA THR A 48 2.26 -2.12 -4.60
C THR A 48 2.71 -1.35 -5.85
N PHE A 49 3.93 -0.83 -5.82
CA PHE A 49 4.58 -0.19 -6.95
C PHE A 49 5.58 -1.16 -7.57
N CYS A 50 5.49 -1.36 -8.88
CA CYS A 50 6.45 -2.11 -9.69
C CYS A 50 7.42 -1.15 -10.40
N ASN A 51 8.55 -1.67 -10.90
CA ASN A 51 9.54 -0.89 -11.68
C ASN A 51 10.15 0.30 -10.90
N CYS A 52 10.29 0.17 -9.59
CA CYS A 52 10.93 1.16 -8.72
C CYS A 52 12.45 1.22 -8.93
N SER A 53 13.06 2.40 -8.72
CA SER A 53 14.52 2.57 -8.77
C SER A 53 15.21 2.31 -7.42
N ASP A 54 16.48 1.90 -7.46
CA ASP A 54 17.30 1.63 -6.26
C ASP A 54 17.55 2.85 -5.37
N GLY A 55 17.36 4.07 -5.89
CA GLY A 55 17.57 5.32 -5.15
C GLY A 55 16.44 5.69 -4.19
N ILE A 56 15.37 4.89 -4.15
CA ILE A 56 14.22 5.14 -3.30
C ILE A 56 14.53 4.73 -1.86
N VAL A 57 14.14 5.57 -0.90
CA VAL A 57 14.40 5.35 0.53
C VAL A 57 13.09 4.96 1.23
N PRO A 58 13.08 3.90 2.06
CA PRO A 58 11.90 3.54 2.84
C PRO A 58 11.60 4.60 3.90
N PHE A 59 10.32 4.81 4.20
CA PHE A 59 9.90 5.77 5.22
C PHE A 59 8.68 5.30 6.01
N LYS A 60 8.49 5.94 7.16
CA LYS A 60 7.31 5.78 8.02
C LYS A 60 6.85 7.16 8.46
N LEU A 61 5.59 7.47 8.20
CA LEU A 61 4.93 8.69 8.66
C LEU A 61 3.76 8.29 9.56
N ALA A 62 3.42 9.16 10.50
CA ALA A 62 2.24 9.04 11.32
C ALA A 62 1.38 10.29 11.13
N ASN A 63 0.07 10.10 11.02
CA ASN A 63 -0.91 11.17 11.08
C ASN A 63 -1.62 11.04 12.43
N VAL A 64 -1.22 11.89 13.38
CA VAL A 64 -1.76 11.90 14.75
C VAL A 64 -3.24 12.31 14.76
N LEU A 65 -3.67 13.13 13.80
CA LEU A 65 -5.06 13.58 13.69
C LEU A 65 -6.01 12.42 13.35
N THR A 66 -5.63 11.57 12.41
CA THR A 66 -6.44 10.42 12.00
C THR A 66 -6.11 9.14 12.77
N GLY A 67 -5.04 9.13 13.55
CA GLY A 67 -4.56 7.94 14.26
C GLY A 67 -3.95 6.90 13.32
N GLU A 68 -3.49 7.29 12.14
CA GLU A 68 -2.99 6.37 11.10
C GLU A 68 -1.47 6.43 10.93
N ARG A 69 -0.93 5.36 10.34
CA ARG A 69 0.45 5.26 9.90
C ARG A 69 0.52 5.03 8.39
N PHE A 70 1.59 5.53 7.81
CA PHE A 70 1.87 5.46 6.39
C PHE A 70 3.30 4.98 6.18
N LYS A 71 3.44 3.74 5.71
CA LYS A 71 4.70 3.03 5.64
C LYS A 71 5.03 2.69 4.20
N PHE A 72 6.19 3.13 3.74
CA PHE A 72 6.73 2.77 2.44
C PHE A 72 7.97 1.89 2.63
N ARG A 73 7.98 0.71 2.03
CA ARG A 73 9.07 -0.27 2.18
C ARG A 73 9.32 -1.04 0.89
N ARG A 74 10.57 -1.47 0.71
CA ARG A 74 10.95 -2.38 -0.36
C ARG A 74 10.40 -3.79 -0.07
N LEU A 75 9.88 -4.46 -1.09
CA LEU A 75 9.48 -5.87 -1.07
C LEU A 75 10.47 -6.75 -1.84
N ASP A 76 10.88 -6.31 -3.03
CA ASP A 76 11.84 -6.98 -3.92
C ASP A 76 12.74 -5.93 -4.61
N VAL A 77 13.57 -6.34 -5.58
CA VAL A 77 14.47 -5.49 -6.35
C VAL A 77 13.72 -4.30 -6.96
N ASP A 78 12.63 -4.54 -7.68
CA ASP A 78 11.84 -3.52 -8.38
C ASP A 78 10.47 -3.25 -7.73
N LYS A 79 10.12 -4.00 -6.66
CA LYS A 79 8.81 -3.93 -6.02
C LYS A 79 8.85 -3.23 -4.67
N TRP A 80 8.00 -2.23 -4.50
CA TRP A 80 7.83 -1.49 -3.26
C TRP A 80 6.38 -1.47 -2.83
N ARG A 81 6.16 -1.37 -1.53
CA ARG A 81 4.81 -1.34 -0.96
C ARG A 81 4.62 -0.16 -0.04
N LEU A 82 3.49 0.49 -0.26
CA LEU A 82 2.97 1.58 0.52
C LEU A 82 1.71 1.12 1.26
N VAL A 83 1.71 1.28 2.59
CA VAL A 83 0.60 0.87 3.45
C VAL A 83 0.11 2.07 4.24
N ARG A 84 -1.17 2.41 4.09
CA ARG A 84 -1.90 3.31 5.00
C ARG A 84 -2.84 2.47 5.85
N CYS A 85 -2.71 2.56 7.16
CA CYS A 85 -3.47 1.75 8.10
C CYS A 85 -3.62 2.45 9.45
N PRO A 86 -4.54 2.00 10.31
CA PRO A 86 -4.60 2.48 11.68
C PRO A 86 -3.27 2.21 12.41
N SER A 87 -2.90 3.09 13.32
CA SER A 87 -1.70 2.91 14.14
C SER A 87 -1.88 1.70 15.05
N GLU A 88 -3.05 1.60 15.68
CA GLU A 88 -3.51 0.42 16.42
C GLU A 88 -4.17 -0.56 15.42
N ARG A 89 -3.45 -1.62 15.05
CA ARG A 89 -3.94 -2.67 14.15
C ARG A 89 -3.48 -4.04 14.62
N ASP A 90 -4.23 -5.07 14.29
CA ASP A 90 -3.76 -6.45 14.45
C ASP A 90 -2.72 -6.76 13.36
N GLU A 91 -1.46 -6.97 13.76
CA GLU A 91 -0.38 -7.22 12.80
C GLU A 91 -0.51 -8.57 12.08
N ALA A 92 -1.20 -9.56 12.67
CA ALA A 92 -1.40 -10.86 12.04
C ALA A 92 -2.47 -10.77 10.94
N GLU A 93 -3.59 -10.11 11.22
CA GLU A 93 -4.64 -9.81 10.23
C GLU A 93 -4.07 -8.98 9.06
N TRP A 94 -3.30 -7.94 9.37
CA TRP A 94 -2.67 -7.13 8.32
C TRP A 94 -1.60 -7.89 7.54
N ALA A 95 -0.89 -8.84 8.14
CA ALA A 95 0.03 -9.68 7.41
C ALA A 95 -0.70 -10.54 6.37
N VAL A 96 -1.90 -11.05 6.69
CA VAL A 96 -2.75 -11.78 5.75
C VAL A 96 -3.18 -10.87 4.60
N TRP A 97 -3.72 -9.69 4.89
CA TRP A 97 -4.15 -8.75 3.83
C TRP A 97 -2.99 -8.27 2.96
N GLU A 98 -1.81 -8.06 3.56
CA GLU A 98 -0.60 -7.75 2.82
C GLU A 98 -0.16 -8.94 1.94
N ALA A 99 -0.29 -10.18 2.39
CA ALA A 99 0.01 -11.36 1.58
C ALA A 99 -0.99 -11.54 0.44
N GLU A 100 -2.29 -11.39 0.69
CA GLU A 100 -3.35 -11.40 -0.34
C GLU A 100 -3.10 -10.33 -1.40
N ALA A 101 -2.68 -9.13 -0.97
CA ALA A 101 -2.30 -8.04 -1.87
C ALA A 101 -1.02 -8.31 -2.69
N ALA A 102 -0.20 -9.28 -2.28
CA ALA A 102 0.96 -9.74 -3.06
C ALA A 102 0.60 -10.94 -3.96
N GLY A 103 -0.51 -11.63 -3.64
CA GLY A 103 -0.87 -12.96 -4.15
C GLY A 103 -1.79 -13.00 -5.38
N THR A 104 -2.08 -11.88 -6.06
CA THR A 104 -2.77 -11.94 -7.37
C THR A 104 -1.86 -12.42 -8.52
N PHE A 105 -0.63 -12.84 -8.21
CA PHE A 105 0.08 -13.82 -9.02
C PHE A 105 0.01 -15.17 -8.30
N ASP A 106 -0.95 -15.99 -8.73
CA ASP A 106 -0.95 -17.42 -8.45
C ASP A 106 0.35 -18.00 -9.04
N ALA A 107 1.40 -18.07 -8.22
CA ALA A 107 2.53 -18.94 -8.48
C ALA A 107 2.10 -20.38 -8.11
N HIS A 108 1.15 -20.92 -8.87
CA HIS A 108 0.85 -22.34 -8.87
C HIS A 108 1.01 -22.92 -10.27
N GLU A 109 2.25 -22.91 -10.77
CA GLU A 109 2.74 -24.05 -11.55
C GLU A 109 4.15 -24.41 -11.09
N GLY A 110 4.18 -25.37 -10.18
CA GLY A 110 5.33 -26.17 -9.83
C GLY A 110 4.88 -27.23 -8.83
N PRO A 111 4.61 -28.45 -9.30
CA PRO A 111 5.43 -29.53 -8.77
C PRO A 111 6.17 -30.28 -9.88
N GLU A 112 7.49 -30.35 -9.69
CA GLU A 112 8.33 -31.56 -9.72
C GLU A 112 7.71 -32.81 -10.38
N ASN A 113 8.14 -33.11 -11.61
CA ASN A 113 8.11 -34.45 -12.25
C ASN A 113 9.01 -34.34 -13.50
N GLU A 114 10.03 -35.15 -13.77
CA GLU A 114 10.57 -36.43 -13.28
C GLU A 114 12.10 -36.41 -13.51
#